data_AF-A0A3B8PQY9-F1
#
_entry.id   AF-A0A3B8PQY9-F1
#
_cell.length_a   1.000
_cell.length_b   1.000
_cell.length_c   1.000
_cell.angle_alpha   90.00
_cell.angle_beta   90.00
_cell.angle_gamma   90.00
#
_symmetry.space_group_name_H-M   'P 1'
#
loop_
_entity.id
_entity.type
_entity.pdbx_description
1 polymer ?
#
loop_
_entity_poly.entity_id
_entity_poly.type
_entity_poly.pdbx_seq_one_letter_code
_entity_poly.pdbx_strand_id
1 'polypeptide(L)' 'MALRLNQAKQKLAAGETVCCVSGLTDPEDIDRFGPAGFDAVWLEGEHGPVDFR' A
#
# COMPACT_ATOMS: atom_id res chain seq x y z
N MET A 1 -22.41 -3.77 1.28
CA MET A 1 -21.08 -3.19 0.95
C MET A 1 -20.16 -4.34 0.56
N ALA A 2 -19.51 -4.29 -0.60
CA ALA A 2 -18.50 -5.29 -0.98
C ALA A 2 -17.11 -4.70 -0.75
N LEU A 3 -16.14 -5.53 -0.38
CA LEU A 3 -14.73 -5.11 -0.30
C LEU A 3 -14.24 -4.74 -1.70
N ARG A 4 -13.41 -3.69 -1.79
CA ARG A 4 -12.76 -3.30 -3.04
C ARG A 4 -11.82 -4.41 -3.52
N LEU A 5 -11.64 -4.50 -4.84
CA LEU A 5 -10.67 -5.39 -5.45
C LEU A 5 -9.24 -5.00 -5.06
N ASN A 6 -8.40 -5.98 -4.76
CA ASN A 6 -6.96 -5.78 -4.57
C ASN A 6 -6.26 -5.76 -5.93
N GLN A 7 -5.94 -4.55 -6.42
CA GLN A 7 -5.32 -4.35 -7.73
C GLN A 7 -3.88 -4.89 -7.79
N ALA A 8 -3.09 -4.71 -6.73
CA ALA A 8 -1.73 -5.25 -6.65
C ALA A 8 -1.71 -6.78 -6.80
N LYS A 9 -2.65 -7.50 -6.16
CA LYS A 9 -2.77 -8.95 -6.30
C LYS A 9 -3.11 -9.38 -7.72
N GLN A 10 -3.96 -8.63 -8.42
CA GLN A 10 -4.33 -8.92 -9.81
C GLN A 10 -3.14 -8.71 -10.75
N LYS A 11 -2.42 -7.59 -10.60
CA LYS A 11 -1.19 -7.31 -11.37
C LYS A 11 -0.14 -8.41 -11.19
N LEU A 12 0.14 -8.80 -9.94
CA LEU A 12 1.08 -9.89 -9.68
C LEU A 12 0.64 -11.21 -10.33
N ALA A 13 -0.66 -11.54 -10.28
CA ALA A 13 -1.19 -12.74 -10.93
C ALA A 13 -1.08 -12.70 -12.46
N ALA A 14 -1.10 -11.51 -13.06
CA ALA A 14 -0.89 -11.30 -14.49
C ALA A 14 0.60 -11.25 -14.89
N GLY A 15 1.53 -11.35 -13.93
CA GLY A 15 2.97 -11.21 -14.17
C GLY A 15 3.43 -9.78 -14.41
N GLU A 16 2.59 -8.78 -14.07
CA GLU A 16 2.92 -7.37 -14.18
C GLU A 16 3.76 -6.88 -12.99
N THR A 17 4.44 -5.75 -13.17
CA THR A 17 5.16 -5.08 -12.08
C THR A 17 4.20 -4.32 -11.16
N VAL A 18 4.40 -4.47 -9.85
CA VAL A 18 3.72 -3.70 -8.81
C VAL A 18 4.70 -2.71 -8.20
N CYS A 19 4.33 -1.43 -8.19
CA CYS A 19 5.08 -0.39 -7.49
C CYS A 19 4.54 -0.24 -6.07
N CYS A 20 5.36 -0.58 -5.07
CA CYS A 20 5.03 -0.45 -3.66
C CYS A 20 5.90 0.64 -3.01
N VAL A 21 5.27 1.59 -2.32
CA VAL A 21 5.99 2.64 -1.57
C VAL A 21 6.18 2.19 -0.13
N SER A 22 7.39 2.33 0.39
CA SER A 22 7.73 2.09 1.81
C SER A 22 8.15 3.41 2.47
N GLY A 23 8.13 3.45 3.81
CA GLY A 23 8.53 4.59 4.62
C GLY A 23 7.41 5.55 5.03
N LEU A 24 6.18 5.36 4.52
CA LEU A 24 5.01 6.09 4.99
C LEU A 24 4.47 5.43 6.27
N THR A 25 4.45 6.18 7.36
CA THR A 25 4.02 5.68 8.69
C THR A 25 2.87 6.49 9.29
N ASP A 26 2.51 7.62 8.66
CA ASP A 26 1.41 8.49 9.07
C ASP A 26 0.22 8.31 8.10
N PRO A 27 -1.01 8.17 8.61
CA PRO A 27 -2.20 7.96 7.76
C PRO A 27 -2.54 9.16 6.87
N GLU A 28 -2.29 10.41 7.30
CA GLU A 28 -2.55 11.60 6.48
C GLU A 28 -1.59 11.64 5.28
N ASP A 29 -0.32 11.29 5.50
CA ASP A 29 0.65 11.17 4.42
C ASP A 29 0.21 10.08 3.42
N ILE A 30 -0.26 8.92 3.88
CA ILE A 30 -0.74 7.84 3.02
C ILE A 30 -1.91 8.31 2.14
N ASP A 31 -2.89 9.00 2.72
CA ASP A 31 -4.03 9.52 1.97
C ASP A 31 -3.62 10.61 0.97
N ARG A 32 -2.69 11.48 1.36
CA ARG A 32 -2.15 12.53 0.48
C ARG A 32 -1.37 11.95 -0.69
N PHE A 33 -0.62 10.88 -0.45
CA PHE A 33 0.19 10.22 -1.47
C PHE A 33 -0.61 9.24 -2.33
N GLY A 34 -1.77 8.76 -1.87
CA GLY A 34 -2.61 7.78 -2.59
C GLY A 34 -2.83 8.06 -4.10
N PRO A 35 -3.02 9.32 -4.54
CA PRO A 35 -3.15 9.67 -5.95
C PRO A 35 -1.86 9.63 -6.78
N ALA A 36 -0.69 9.34 -6.20
CA ALA A 36 0.62 9.38 -6.88
C ALA A 36 0.88 8.22 -7.85
N GLY A 37 -0.06 7.27 -7.97
CA GLY A 37 -0.01 6.22 -9.00
C GLY A 37 0.79 4.97 -8.61
N PHE A 38 1.12 4.78 -7.33
CA PHE A 38 1.62 3.50 -6.83
C PHE A 38 0.49 2.49 -6.61
N ASP A 39 0.83 1.21 -6.62
CA ASP A 39 -0.13 0.10 -6.51
C ASP A 39 -0.40 -0.30 -5.06
N ALA A 40 0.56 -0.04 -4.17
CA ALA A 40 0.49 -0.41 -2.75
C ALA A 40 1.37 0.49 -1.86
N VAL A 41 1.05 0.50 -0.56
CA VAL A 41 1.90 1.04 0.51
C VAL A 41 2.31 -0.12 1.41
N TRP A 42 3.59 -0.19 1.75
CA TRP A 42 4.13 -1.16 2.68
C TRP A 42 4.20 -0.55 4.09
N LEU A 43 3.35 -1.06 4.98
CA LEU A 43 3.34 -0.67 6.38
C LEU A 43 4.34 -1.53 7.16
N GLU A 44 5.48 -0.92 7.51
CA GLU A 44 6.56 -1.60 8.24
C GLU A 44 6.20 -1.82 9.72
N GLY A 45 5.69 -3.00 10.05
CA GLY A 45 5.43 -3.41 11.43
C GLY A 45 6.55 -4.24 12.09
N GLU A 46 7.51 -4.75 11.31
CA GLU A 46 8.65 -5.53 11.84
C GLU A 46 9.78 -4.60 12.29
N HIS A 47 10.19 -3.68 11.41
CA HIS A 47 11.31 -2.76 11.63
C HIS A 47 10.88 -1.30 11.72
N GLY A 48 9.62 -1.00 11.40
CA GLY A 48 9.07 0.34 11.44
C GLY A 48 8.19 0.57 12.68
N PRO A 49 7.69 1.80 12.84
CA PRO A 49 6.92 2.20 14.02
C PRO A 49 5.44 1.82 13.93
N VAL A 50 4.97 1.19 12.83
CA VAL A 50 3.55 0.90 12.64
C VAL A 50 3.10 -0.21 13.59
N ASP A 51 2.11 0.08 14.44
CA ASP A 51 1.47 -0.89 15.33
C ASP A 51 -0.07 -0.82 15.23
N PHE A 52 -0.76 -1.49 16.15
CA PHE A 52 -2.24 -1.54 16.19
C PHE A 52 -2.86 -0.47 17.08
N ARG A 53 -2.07 0.45 17.66
CA ARG A 53 -2.58 1.40 18.66
C ARG A 53 -3.39 2.54 18.05
#